data_AF-A0A2K6EHX7-F1
#
_entry.id   AF-A0A2K6EHX7-F1
#
_cell.length_a   1.000
_cell.length_b   1.000
_cell.length_c   1.000
_cell.angle_alpha   90.00
_cell.angle_beta   90.00
_cell.angle_gamma   90.00
#
_symmetry.space_group_name_H-M   'P 1'
#
loop_
_entity.id
_entity.type
_entity.pdbx_description
1 polymer ?
#
loop_
_entity_poly.entity_id
_entity_poly.type
_entity_poly.pdbx_seq_one_letter_code
_entity_poly.pdbx_strand_id
1 'polypeptide(L)'
;MAAVRCLRGGMSRAGVWLLPPPARCPRRALHKQVDGTAFQSIYSLDKLYPESQGSDTAWKVPDDAEQASNDIPLDRLTISYCRSSGPGGQNVNKVNSKAEVRFHLATADWIAGPVRQRIAISHKNKINRAGELILTSESSRYQFRNLADCLQKIRDIIAEASQTPKEPSKEDAKLQRIRIENMNRERLRQKRIHSTIKTSRRVDVD
;
A
#
# COMPACT_ATOMS: atom_id res chain seq x y z
N MET A 1 -86.02 -53.00 31.22
CA MET A 1 -85.96 -53.04 32.70
C MET A 1 -84.53 -53.35 33.11
N ALA A 2 -84.11 -52.79 34.25
CA ALA A 2 -82.80 -52.85 34.91
C ALA A 2 -81.69 -51.97 34.31
N ALA A 3 -80.87 -51.26 35.07
CA ALA A 3 -81.01 -50.53 36.33
C ALA A 3 -79.66 -49.81 36.52
N VAL A 4 -79.72 -48.50 36.75
CA VAL A 4 -78.58 -47.65 37.10
C VAL A 4 -77.98 -48.11 38.44
N ARG A 5 -76.66 -48.18 38.55
CA ARG A 5 -75.95 -48.09 39.83
C ARG A 5 -74.64 -47.31 39.67
N CYS A 6 -74.71 -46.03 40.04
CA CYS A 6 -73.56 -45.20 40.36
C CYS A 6 -72.97 -45.63 41.71
N LEU A 7 -71.65 -45.75 41.79
CA LEU A 7 -70.94 -45.80 43.07
C LEU A 7 -70.20 -44.48 43.28
N ARG A 8 -70.61 -43.76 44.32
CA ARG A 8 -69.92 -42.60 44.88
C ARG A 8 -68.73 -43.08 45.71
N GLY A 9 -67.53 -42.60 45.39
CA GLY A 9 -66.37 -42.63 46.26
C GLY A 9 -65.95 -41.20 46.56
N GLY A 10 -66.24 -40.71 47.77
CA GLY A 10 -65.67 -39.48 48.31
C GLY A 10 -64.52 -39.83 49.24
N MET A 11 -63.35 -39.21 49.04
CA MET A 11 -62.28 -39.21 50.03
C MET A 11 -61.61 -37.83 50.09
N SER A 12 -61.32 -37.45 51.33
CA SER A 12 -61.04 -36.13 51.88
C SER A 12 -59.87 -35.35 51.27
N ARG A 13 -60.06 -34.03 51.21
CA ARG A 13 -58.99 -33.04 51.01
C ARG A 13 -58.04 -33.05 52.21
N ALA A 14 -56.81 -33.55 52.02
CA ALA A 14 -55.70 -33.27 52.92
C ALA A 14 -55.16 -31.86 52.62
N GLY A 15 -55.06 -31.03 53.66
CA GLY A 15 -54.54 -29.67 53.58
C GLY A 15 -53.05 -29.67 53.19
N VAL A 16 -52.73 -28.92 52.14
CA VAL A 16 -51.36 -28.64 51.73
C VAL A 16 -50.81 -27.56 52.66
N TRP A 17 -49.89 -27.94 53.54
CA TRP A 17 -49.06 -26.98 54.28
C TRP A 17 -48.04 -26.38 53.31
N LEU A 18 -48.35 -25.20 52.77
CA LEU A 18 -47.41 -24.40 51.99
C LEU A 18 -46.38 -23.78 52.95
N LEU A 19 -45.15 -24.31 52.93
CA LEU A 19 -43.99 -23.61 53.49
C LEU A 19 -43.83 -22.25 52.78
N PRO A 20 -43.60 -21.14 53.51
CA PRO A 20 -43.36 -19.86 52.87
C PRO A 20 -42.07 -19.91 52.04
N PRO A 21 -42.03 -19.24 50.86
CA PRO A 21 -40.85 -19.22 50.02
C PRO A 21 -39.67 -18.54 50.75
N PRO A 22 -38.42 -18.97 50.50
CA PRO A 22 -37.26 -18.34 51.11
C PRO A 22 -37.19 -16.85 50.73
N ALA A 23 -36.77 -16.02 51.69
CA ALA A 23 -36.60 -14.60 51.48
C ALA A 23 -35.77 -14.35 50.21
N ARG A 24 -36.31 -13.54 49.30
CA ARG A 24 -35.61 -13.12 48.08
C ARG A 24 -34.24 -12.60 48.47
N CYS A 25 -33.17 -13.22 47.97
CA CYS A 25 -31.84 -12.65 48.00
C CYS A 25 -31.94 -11.19 47.54
N PRO A 26 -31.32 -10.22 48.22
CA PRO A 26 -31.31 -8.85 47.73
C PRO A 26 -30.70 -8.90 46.33
N ARG A 27 -31.54 -8.58 45.34
CA ARG A 27 -31.17 -8.48 43.94
C ARG A 27 -29.94 -7.58 43.93
N ARG A 28 -28.75 -8.15 43.67
CA ARG A 28 -27.50 -7.42 43.48
C ARG A 28 -27.86 -6.20 42.66
N ALA A 29 -27.73 -5.01 43.25
CA ALA A 29 -28.24 -3.78 42.66
C ALA A 29 -27.66 -3.66 41.26
N LEU A 30 -28.46 -4.04 40.26
CA LEU A 30 -28.14 -3.78 38.87
C LEU A 30 -28.05 -2.27 38.81
N HIS A 31 -26.87 -1.80 38.45
CA HIS A 31 -26.55 -0.40 38.22
C HIS A 31 -27.78 0.33 37.68
N LYS A 32 -28.27 1.27 38.47
CA LYS A 32 -29.35 2.18 38.11
C LYS A 32 -28.91 2.85 36.80
N GLN A 33 -29.52 2.49 35.68
CA GLN A 33 -29.31 3.21 34.44
C GLN A 33 -29.83 4.62 34.67
N VAL A 34 -28.92 5.58 34.63
CA VAL A 34 -29.26 7.00 34.56
C VAL A 34 -29.68 7.23 33.11
N ASP A 35 -30.88 7.76 32.92
CA ASP A 35 -31.43 8.04 31.60
C ASP A 35 -30.48 8.96 30.82
N GLY A 36 -29.99 8.47 29.66
CA GLY A 36 -29.09 9.21 28.76
C GLY A 36 -27.68 8.65 28.61
N THR A 37 -27.26 7.64 29.39
CA THR A 37 -25.92 7.04 29.26
C THR A 37 -25.97 5.66 28.60
N ALA A 38 -25.32 5.52 27.44
CA ALA A 38 -25.05 4.21 26.83
C ALA A 38 -24.30 3.28 27.80
N PHE A 39 -24.41 1.96 27.61
CA PHE A 39 -23.76 0.98 28.49
C PHE A 39 -22.23 1.17 28.50
N GLN A 40 -21.66 1.36 29.69
CA GLN A 40 -20.21 1.43 29.90
C GLN A 40 -19.75 0.34 30.86
N SER A 41 -18.94 -0.60 30.37
CA SER A 41 -18.36 -1.66 31.17
C SER A 41 -17.10 -1.20 31.90
N ILE A 42 -16.45 -2.10 32.65
CA ILE A 42 -15.11 -1.87 33.22
C ILE A 42 -14.07 -1.72 32.10
N TYR A 43 -14.29 -2.37 30.96
CA TYR A 43 -13.42 -2.37 29.79
C TYR A 43 -13.88 -1.38 28.70
N SER A 44 -14.53 -0.27 29.07
CA SER A 44 -14.89 0.78 28.11
C SER A 44 -13.64 1.52 27.63
N LEU A 45 -13.64 1.98 26.38
CA LEU A 45 -12.50 2.70 25.78
C LEU A 45 -12.07 3.90 26.62
N ASP A 46 -13.01 4.69 27.14
CA ASP A 46 -12.74 5.86 27.99
C ASP A 46 -12.00 5.53 29.30
N LYS A 47 -12.15 4.30 29.80
CA LYS A 47 -11.50 3.81 31.02
C LYS A 47 -10.15 3.16 30.73
N LEU A 48 -10.04 2.47 29.60
CA LEU A 48 -8.79 1.86 29.15
C LEU A 48 -7.78 2.91 28.67
N TYR A 49 -8.27 3.97 28.05
CA TYR A 49 -7.46 5.06 27.49
C TYR A 49 -7.98 6.42 27.96
N PRO A 50 -7.65 6.83 29.20
CA PRO A 50 -8.14 8.09 29.76
C PRO A 50 -7.57 9.33 29.06
N GLU A 51 -6.45 9.20 28.36
CA GLU A 51 -5.78 10.30 27.66
C GLU A 51 -6.41 10.63 26.30
N SER A 52 -7.11 9.67 25.67
CA SER A 52 -7.70 9.81 24.33
C SER A 52 -9.23 9.92 24.37
N GLN A 53 -9.74 10.68 25.33
CA GLN A 53 -11.18 10.88 25.50
C GLN A 53 -11.77 11.83 24.44
N GLY A 54 -12.95 11.50 23.95
CA GLY A 54 -13.72 12.29 23.00
C GLY A 54 -14.24 11.46 21.83
N SER A 55 -15.46 11.73 21.36
CA SER A 55 -16.05 11.01 20.23
C SER A 55 -15.26 11.21 18.94
N ASP A 56 -14.67 12.39 18.78
CA ASP A 56 -14.09 12.85 17.53
C ASP A 56 -12.57 12.70 17.51
N THR A 57 -11.94 12.28 18.62
CA THR A 57 -10.47 12.12 18.68
C THR A 57 -9.98 11.06 17.70
N ALA A 58 -10.76 10.00 17.48
CA ALA A 58 -10.38 8.88 16.60
C ALA A 58 -10.50 9.20 15.10
N TRP A 59 -11.34 10.15 14.71
CA TRP A 59 -11.69 10.43 13.31
C TRP A 59 -11.17 11.78 12.81
N LYS A 60 -10.44 12.51 13.66
CA LYS A 60 -9.76 13.75 13.27
C LYS A 60 -8.55 13.41 12.41
N VAL A 61 -8.54 13.99 11.20
CA VAL A 61 -7.34 13.98 10.36
C VAL A 61 -6.34 14.93 11.01
N PRO A 62 -5.09 14.50 11.29
CA PRO A 62 -4.08 15.38 11.85
C PRO A 62 -3.66 16.44 10.83
N ASP A 63 -3.69 17.72 11.22
CA ASP A 63 -3.37 18.86 10.35
C ASP A 63 -1.95 18.76 9.77
N ASP A 64 -0.99 18.23 10.55
CA ASP A 64 0.41 18.03 10.14
C ASP A 64 0.58 16.98 9.02
N ALA A 65 -0.42 16.12 8.79
CA ALA A 65 -0.37 15.14 7.71
C ALA A 65 -0.65 15.75 6.34
N GLU A 66 -1.11 17.00 6.27
CA GLU A 66 -1.45 17.62 4.99
C GLU A 66 -0.26 18.31 4.29
N GLN A 67 0.89 18.51 4.97
CA GLN A 67 1.99 19.31 4.42
C GLN A 67 3.41 18.73 4.57
N ALA A 68 3.60 17.41 4.62
CA ALA A 68 4.96 16.89 4.53
C ALA A 68 5.48 17.10 3.10
N SER A 69 6.71 17.62 2.95
CA SER A 69 7.37 17.82 1.64
C SER A 69 7.56 16.54 0.82
N ASN A 70 7.28 15.38 1.42
CA ASN A 70 7.44 14.05 0.84
C ASN A 70 6.11 13.46 0.35
N ASP A 71 5.02 14.21 0.47
CA ASP A 71 3.71 13.76 0.03
C ASP A 71 3.55 13.90 -1.48
N ILE A 72 2.97 12.87 -2.08
CA ILE A 72 2.79 12.79 -3.53
C ILE A 72 1.38 13.31 -3.85
N PRO A 73 1.24 14.46 -4.52
CA PRO A 73 -0.06 15.03 -4.86
C PRO A 73 -0.77 14.18 -5.92
N LEU A 74 -1.90 13.56 -5.56
CA LEU A 74 -2.67 12.68 -6.46
C LEU A 74 -3.32 13.44 -7.62
N ASP A 75 -3.65 14.73 -7.42
CA ASP A 75 -4.21 15.64 -8.42
C ASP A 75 -3.25 15.91 -9.59
N ARG A 76 -1.93 15.78 -9.36
CA ARG A 76 -0.89 15.98 -10.37
C ARG A 76 -0.47 14.70 -11.08
N LEU A 77 -1.03 13.56 -10.68
CA LEU A 77 -0.76 12.26 -11.28
C LEU A 77 -1.87 11.86 -12.23
N THR A 78 -1.49 11.42 -13.43
CA THR A 78 -2.42 10.76 -14.35
C THR A 78 -2.39 9.27 -14.09
N ILE A 79 -3.47 8.74 -13.53
CA ILE A 79 -3.63 7.31 -13.23
C ILE A 79 -4.53 6.69 -14.29
N SER A 80 -4.06 5.63 -14.95
CA SER A 80 -4.82 4.87 -15.93
C SER A 80 -4.73 3.38 -15.63
N TYR A 81 -5.79 2.65 -15.98
CA TYR A 81 -5.85 1.20 -15.78
C TYR A 81 -5.95 0.50 -17.12
N CYS A 82 -5.11 -0.50 -17.31
CA CYS A 82 -5.06 -1.31 -18.51
C CYS A 82 -5.07 -2.79 -18.17
N ARG A 83 -5.17 -3.64 -19.20
CA ARG A 83 -5.13 -5.09 -19.02
C ARG A 83 -3.68 -5.52 -18.76
N SER A 84 -3.52 -6.50 -17.87
CA SER A 84 -2.20 -7.09 -17.61
C SER A 84 -1.73 -7.93 -18.79
N SER A 85 -0.42 -8.00 -18.98
CA SER A 85 0.27 -8.67 -20.09
C SER A 85 0.44 -10.20 -19.88
N GLY A 86 -0.03 -10.73 -18.75
CA GLY A 86 0.26 -12.08 -18.27
C GLY A 86 -0.37 -13.23 -19.08
N PRO A 87 0.01 -14.49 -18.80
CA PRO A 87 -0.51 -15.67 -19.49
C PRO A 87 -2.04 -15.70 -19.44
N GLY A 88 -2.64 -15.90 -20.62
CA GLY A 88 -4.06 -15.70 -20.87
C GLY A 88 -4.99 -16.45 -19.90
N GLY A 89 -6.12 -15.81 -19.57
CA GLY A 89 -7.15 -16.35 -18.70
C GLY A 89 -8.35 -15.41 -18.62
N GLN A 90 -9.46 -15.89 -18.04
CA GLN A 90 -10.70 -15.13 -17.96
C GLN A 90 -10.53 -13.77 -17.25
N ASN A 91 -9.71 -13.72 -16.20
CA ASN A 91 -9.44 -12.49 -15.46
C ASN A 91 -8.55 -11.50 -16.23
N VAL A 92 -7.50 -11.97 -16.91
CA VAL A 92 -6.57 -11.14 -17.69
C VAL A 92 -7.28 -10.45 -18.85
N ASN A 93 -8.20 -11.17 -19.50
CA ASN A 93 -8.93 -10.63 -20.66
C ASN A 93 -10.07 -9.69 -20.28
N LYS A 94 -10.62 -9.81 -19.05
CA LYS A 94 -11.83 -9.06 -18.64
C LYS A 94 -11.53 -7.88 -17.71
N VAL A 95 -10.50 -7.98 -16.88
CA VAL A 95 -10.26 -7.01 -15.79
C VAL A 95 -9.05 -6.15 -16.11
N ASN A 96 -9.23 -4.83 -16.04
CA ASN A 96 -8.15 -3.85 -16.14
C ASN A 96 -7.41 -3.77 -14.79
N SER A 97 -6.57 -4.77 -14.50
CA SER A 97 -5.85 -4.85 -13.23
C SER A 97 -4.58 -4.01 -13.21
N LYS A 98 -3.89 -3.85 -14.35
CA LYS A 98 -2.61 -3.14 -14.43
C LYS A 98 -2.82 -1.65 -14.20
N ALA A 99 -2.04 -1.07 -13.28
CA ALA A 99 -2.07 0.36 -13.00
C ALA A 99 -0.86 1.03 -13.66
N GLU A 100 -1.11 2.09 -14.43
CA GLU A 100 -0.12 2.97 -15.02
C GLU A 100 -0.27 4.37 -14.41
N VAL A 101 0.82 4.87 -13.82
CA VAL A 101 0.90 6.21 -13.24
C VAL A 101 1.90 7.02 -14.06
N ARG A 102 1.48 8.22 -14.46
CA ARG A 102 2.28 9.12 -15.29
C ARG A 102 2.25 10.52 -14.73
N PHE A 103 3.37 11.23 -14.81
CA PHE A 103 3.42 12.66 -14.55
C PHE A 103 4.59 13.31 -15.28
N HIS A 104 4.48 14.61 -15.54
CA HIS A 104 5.54 15.37 -16.20
C HIS A 104 6.65 15.72 -15.21
N LEU A 105 7.85 15.16 -15.41
CA LEU A 105 8.95 15.26 -14.44
C LEU A 105 9.49 16.70 -14.34
N ALA A 106 9.53 17.43 -15.45
CA ALA A 106 10.05 18.80 -15.47
C ALA A 106 9.10 19.83 -14.82
N THR A 107 7.79 19.58 -14.77
CA THR A 107 6.79 20.49 -14.16
C THR A 107 6.44 20.09 -12.72
N ALA A 108 7.04 19.01 -12.20
CA ALA A 108 6.77 18.54 -10.84
C ALA A 108 7.42 19.47 -9.80
N ASP A 109 6.66 20.43 -9.26
CA ASP A 109 7.12 21.41 -8.27
C ASP A 109 7.36 20.78 -6.88
N TRP A 110 6.66 19.69 -6.58
CA TRP A 110 6.78 18.92 -5.35
C TRP A 110 8.08 18.09 -5.28
N ILE A 111 8.89 18.06 -6.34
CA ILE A 111 10.22 17.41 -6.36
C ILE A 111 11.32 18.46 -6.47
N ALA A 112 12.30 18.41 -5.56
CA ALA A 112 13.47 19.29 -5.60
C ALA A 112 14.20 19.21 -6.96
N GLY A 113 14.62 20.37 -7.49
CA GLY A 113 15.34 20.48 -8.76
C GLY A 113 16.52 19.49 -8.96
N PRO A 114 17.46 19.34 -8.01
CA PRO A 114 18.56 18.37 -8.17
C PRO A 114 18.09 16.92 -8.22
N VAL A 115 17.03 16.59 -7.48
CA VAL A 115 16.43 15.24 -7.47
C VAL A 115 15.78 14.95 -8.82
N ARG A 116 15.04 15.91 -9.41
CA ARG A 116 14.47 15.77 -10.76
C ARG A 116 15.53 15.46 -11.81
N GLN A 117 16.66 16.18 -11.78
CA GLN A 117 17.77 15.95 -12.71
C GLN A 117 18.36 14.55 -12.56
N ARG A 118 18.56 14.09 -11.32
CA ARG A 118 19.05 12.73 -11.03
C ARG A 118 18.09 11.66 -11.52
N ILE A 119 16.79 11.82 -11.27
CA ILE A 119 15.75 10.91 -11.78
C ILE A 119 15.78 10.86 -13.31
N ALA A 120 15.92 12.00 -13.97
CA ALA A 120 16.00 12.07 -15.43
C ALA A 120 17.19 11.31 -16.01
N ILE A 121 18.33 11.29 -15.31
CA ILE A 121 19.54 10.57 -15.71
C ILE A 121 19.39 9.06 -15.42
N SER A 122 19.01 8.69 -14.19
CA SER A 122 18.94 7.31 -13.72
C SER A 122 17.81 6.52 -14.38
N HIS A 123 16.65 7.13 -14.59
CA HIS A 123 15.46 6.49 -15.14
C HIS A 123 15.08 6.98 -16.54
N LYS A 124 16.07 7.39 -17.35
CA LYS A 124 15.87 7.84 -18.74
C LYS A 124 15.04 6.88 -19.61
N ASN A 125 15.14 5.57 -19.35
CA ASN A 125 14.42 4.54 -20.12
C ASN A 125 12.92 4.52 -19.84
N LYS A 126 12.47 5.13 -18.75
CA LYS A 126 11.05 5.21 -18.33
C LYS A 126 10.40 6.55 -18.67
N ILE A 127 11.15 7.45 -19.33
CA ILE A 127 10.69 8.79 -19.68
C ILE A 127 10.25 8.78 -21.15
N ASN A 128 9.04 9.27 -21.40
CA ASN A 128 8.51 9.43 -22.75
C ASN A 128 9.13 10.65 -23.46
N ARG A 129 8.97 10.75 -24.78
CA ARG A 129 9.42 11.92 -25.57
C ARG A 129 8.84 13.25 -25.08
N ALA A 130 7.64 13.21 -24.50
CA ALA A 130 6.99 14.37 -23.90
C ALA A 130 7.54 14.76 -22.51
N GLY A 131 8.52 14.04 -21.95
CA GLY A 131 9.08 14.33 -20.62
C GLY A 131 8.29 13.73 -19.45
N GLU A 132 7.34 12.85 -19.73
CA GLU A 132 6.55 12.15 -18.72
C GLU A 132 7.27 10.91 -18.20
N LEU A 133 7.36 10.77 -16.88
CA LEU A 133 7.81 9.55 -16.23
C LEU A 133 6.64 8.57 -16.16
N ILE A 134 6.80 7.38 -16.76
CA ILE A 134 5.77 6.34 -16.79
C ILE A 134 6.18 5.20 -15.87
N LEU A 135 5.31 4.86 -14.92
CA LEU A 135 5.49 3.74 -14.00
C LEU A 135 4.29 2.83 -14.03
N THR A 136 4.54 1.53 -14.20
CA THR A 136 3.49 0.53 -14.27
C THR A 136 3.69 -0.56 -13.23
N SER A 137 2.59 -1.12 -12.73
CA SER A 137 2.60 -2.34 -11.93
C SER A 137 1.44 -3.26 -12.30
N GLU A 138 1.75 -4.55 -12.38
CA GLU A 138 0.80 -5.64 -12.65
C GLU A 138 1.06 -6.86 -11.74
N SER A 139 1.58 -6.63 -10.53
CA SER A 139 1.95 -7.70 -9.59
C SER A 139 0.74 -8.43 -8.99
N SER A 140 -0.41 -7.74 -8.90
CA SER A 140 -1.63 -8.28 -8.31
C SER A 140 -2.82 -8.21 -9.26
N ARG A 141 -3.85 -9.02 -8.96
CA ARG A 141 -5.15 -8.94 -9.64
C ARG A 141 -5.96 -7.70 -9.25
N TYR A 142 -5.59 -7.03 -8.15
CA TYR A 142 -6.33 -5.90 -7.60
C TYR A 142 -5.69 -4.56 -7.99
N GLN A 143 -6.49 -3.66 -8.57
CA GLN A 143 -6.05 -2.34 -9.03
C GLN A 143 -5.45 -1.48 -7.91
N PHE A 144 -6.05 -1.50 -6.71
CA PHE A 144 -5.58 -0.71 -5.57
C PHE A 144 -4.18 -1.11 -5.12
N ARG A 145 -3.89 -2.42 -5.16
CA ARG A 145 -2.57 -2.94 -4.78
C ARG A 145 -1.51 -2.56 -5.82
N ASN A 146 -1.88 -2.57 -7.10
CA ASN A 146 -0.97 -2.15 -8.17
C ASN A 146 -0.72 -0.64 -8.14
N LEU A 147 -1.74 0.17 -7.83
CA LEU A 147 -1.59 1.62 -7.61
C LEU A 147 -0.66 1.88 -6.43
N ALA A 148 -0.88 1.23 -5.29
CA ALA A 148 -0.03 1.39 -4.12
C ALA A 148 1.43 1.03 -4.41
N ASP A 149 1.67 -0.02 -5.20
CA ASP A 149 3.01 -0.40 -5.65
C ASP A 149 3.63 0.64 -6.59
N CYS A 150 2.85 1.24 -7.49
CA CYS A 150 3.33 2.36 -8.32
C CYS A 150 3.71 3.57 -7.46
N LEU A 151 2.90 3.95 -6.47
CA LEU A 151 3.20 5.05 -5.55
C LEU A 151 4.44 4.75 -4.71
N GLN A 152 4.60 3.50 -4.25
CA GLN A 152 5.78 3.10 -3.49
C GLN A 152 7.03 3.20 -4.36
N LYS A 153 6.99 2.73 -5.61
CA LYS A 153 8.09 2.91 -6.57
C LYS A 153 8.46 4.37 -6.80
N ILE A 154 7.49 5.29 -6.83
CA ILE A 154 7.76 6.72 -6.92
C ILE A 154 8.54 7.19 -5.69
N ARG A 155 8.09 6.81 -4.49
CA ARG A 155 8.78 7.14 -3.22
C ARG A 155 10.20 6.60 -3.21
N ASP A 156 10.40 5.36 -3.62
CA ASP A 156 11.71 4.71 -3.65
C ASP A 156 12.66 5.43 -4.64
N ILE A 157 12.18 5.76 -5.85
CA ILE A 157 12.95 6.52 -6.85
C ILE A 157 13.36 7.90 -6.31
N ILE A 158 12.46 8.60 -5.64
CA ILE A 158 12.74 9.91 -5.04
C ILE A 158 13.74 9.77 -3.90
N ALA A 159 13.57 8.76 -3.03
CA ALA A 159 14.48 8.49 -1.92
C ALA A 159 15.90 8.14 -2.42
N GLU A 160 16.01 7.28 -3.44
CA GLU A 160 17.27 6.92 -4.08
C GLU A 160 17.95 8.14 -4.72
N ALA A 161 17.18 8.96 -5.44
CA ALA A 161 17.72 10.17 -6.08
C ALA A 161 18.09 11.26 -5.07
N SER A 162 17.40 11.33 -3.93
CA SER A 162 17.72 12.24 -2.83
C SER A 162 18.98 11.83 -2.08
N GLN A 163 19.29 10.53 -2.00
CA GLN A 163 20.53 10.07 -1.39
C GLN A 163 21.74 10.54 -2.20
N THR A 164 22.78 11.02 -1.51
CA THR A 164 24.11 11.28 -2.09
C THR A 164 24.63 9.98 -2.70
N PRO A 165 25.31 10.01 -3.87
CA PRO A 165 25.80 8.81 -4.55
C PRO A 165 26.53 7.90 -3.55
N LYS A 166 25.99 6.69 -3.36
CA LYS A 166 26.62 5.65 -2.56
C LYS A 166 27.97 5.31 -3.16
N GLU A 167 28.94 5.04 -2.29
CA GLU A 167 30.21 4.45 -2.71
C GLU A 167 29.91 3.21 -3.56
N PRO A 168 30.65 3.02 -4.68
CA PRO A 168 30.37 1.93 -5.59
C PRO A 168 30.43 0.61 -4.82
N SER A 169 29.31 -0.09 -4.78
CA SER A 169 29.24 -1.48 -4.31
C SER A 169 30.19 -2.33 -5.16
N LYS A 170 30.61 -3.49 -4.64
CA LYS A 170 31.57 -4.42 -5.27
C LYS A 170 31.07 -5.10 -6.55
N GLU A 171 30.20 -4.43 -7.32
CA GLU A 171 29.27 -5.04 -8.26
C GLU A 171 29.91 -6.04 -9.23
N ASP A 172 29.36 -7.25 -9.08
CA ASP A 172 28.96 -8.23 -10.08
C ASP A 172 29.81 -8.36 -11.34
N ALA A 173 30.34 -9.57 -11.51
CA ALA A 173 31.18 -10.03 -12.62
C ALA A 173 30.71 -9.60 -14.04
N LYS A 174 29.42 -9.31 -14.22
CA LYS A 174 28.87 -8.77 -15.48
C LYS A 174 29.39 -7.37 -15.82
N LEU A 175 29.46 -6.46 -14.85
CA LEU A 175 29.99 -5.11 -15.08
C LEU A 175 31.50 -5.14 -15.35
N GLN A 176 32.21 -6.07 -14.71
CA GLN A 176 33.64 -6.25 -14.95
C GLN A 176 33.92 -6.74 -16.37
N ARG A 177 33.12 -7.69 -16.90
CA ARG A 177 33.20 -8.11 -18.31
C ARG A 177 32.98 -6.93 -19.25
N ILE A 178 31.93 -6.13 -19.02
CA ILE A 178 31.62 -4.95 -19.86
C ILE A 178 32.76 -3.93 -19.83
N ARG A 179 33.39 -3.69 -18.66
CA ARG A 179 34.55 -2.79 -18.55
C ARG A 179 35.73 -3.27 -19.40
N ILE A 180 36.05 -4.55 -19.35
CA ILE A 180 37.15 -5.14 -20.13
C ILE A 180 36.86 -5.05 -21.63
N GLU A 181 35.64 -5.34 -22.07
CA GLU A 181 35.22 -5.24 -23.46
C GLU A 181 35.34 -3.80 -23.99
N ASN A 182 34.88 -2.81 -23.22
CA ASN A 182 35.01 -1.40 -23.58
C ASN A 182 36.48 -0.98 -23.72
N MET A 183 37.33 -1.33 -22.75
CA MET A 183 38.77 -1.05 -22.79
C MET A 183 39.44 -1.66 -24.02
N ASN A 184 39.13 -2.91 -24.36
CA ASN A 184 39.64 -3.57 -25.56
C ASN A 184 39.18 -2.87 -26.85
N ARG A 185 37.92 -2.42 -26.88
CA ARG A 185 37.35 -1.65 -28.00
C ARG A 185 38.03 -0.29 -28.16
N GLU A 186 38.25 0.45 -27.08
CA GLU A 186 38.98 1.73 -27.11
C GLU A 186 40.43 1.54 -27.60
N ARG A 187 41.13 0.51 -27.11
CA ARG A 187 42.48 0.17 -27.54
C ARG A 187 42.55 -0.12 -29.04
N LEU A 188 41.62 -0.92 -29.57
CA LEU A 188 41.54 -1.21 -31.00
C LEU A 188 41.23 0.05 -31.83
N ARG A 189 40.35 0.92 -31.34
CA ARG A 189 40.03 2.20 -31.98
C ARG A 189 41.27 3.10 -32.09
N GLN A 190 42.03 3.24 -31.00
CA GLN A 190 43.28 4.02 -31.01
C GLN A 190 44.31 3.44 -31.99
N LYS A 191 44.45 2.11 -32.06
CA LYS A 191 45.34 1.46 -33.03
C LYS A 191 44.93 1.77 -34.47
N ARG A 192 43.63 1.74 -34.79
CA ARG A 192 43.11 2.09 -36.14
C ARG A 192 43.35 3.56 -36.48
N ILE A 193 43.19 4.47 -35.52
CA ILE A 193 43.52 5.89 -35.70
C ILE A 193 45.02 6.06 -35.97
N HIS A 194 45.86 5.37 -35.21
CA HIS A 194 47.32 5.42 -35.43
C HIS A 194 47.74 4.83 -36.79
N SER A 195 47.13 3.73 -37.22
CA SER A 195 47.44 3.13 -38.52
C SER A 195 47.04 4.05 -39.66
N THR A 196 45.83 4.64 -39.60
CA THR A 196 45.35 5.58 -40.63
C THR A 196 46.23 6.82 -40.73
N ILE A 197 46.66 7.40 -39.60
CA ILE A 197 47.61 8.52 -39.58
C ILE A 197 48.97 8.14 -40.19
N LYS A 198 49.45 6.92 -39.97
CA LYS A 198 50.71 6.45 -40.57
C LYS A 198 50.59 6.28 -42.08
N THR A 199 49.46 5.73 -42.53
CA THR A 199 49.19 5.57 -43.97
C THR A 199 49.07 6.94 -44.65
N SER A 200 48.37 7.91 -44.05
CA SER A 200 48.24 9.26 -44.61
C SER A 200 49.53 10.07 -44.66
N ARG A 201 50.57 9.66 -43.93
CA ARG A 201 51.92 10.26 -43.98
C ARG A 201 52.81 9.65 -45.05
N ARG A 202 52.42 8.55 -45.68
CA ARG A 202 53.16 8.03 -46.83
C ARG A 202 52.89 8.95 -48.02
N VAL A 203 53.95 9.50 -48.58
CA VAL A 203 53.92 10.17 -49.86
C VAL A 203 53.93 9.07 -50.91
N ASP A 204 52.88 8.97 -51.72
CA ASP A 204 52.89 8.11 -52.89
C ASP A 204 53.90 8.70 -53.88
N VAL A 205 54.96 7.94 -54.16
CA VAL A 205 55.96 8.27 -55.16
C VAL A 205 55.51 7.57 -56.44
N ASP A 206 54.77 8.29 -57.28
CA ASP A 206 54.45 7.90 -58.65
C ASP A 206 55.65 8.11 -59.59
#